data_AF-A0A2K3D532-F1
#
_entry.id   AF-A0A2K3D532-F1
#
_cell.length_a   1.000
_cell.length_b   1.000
_cell.length_c   1.000
_cell.angle_alpha   90.00
_cell.angle_beta   90.00
_cell.angle_gamma   90.00
#
_symmetry.space_group_name_H-M   'P 1'
#
loop_
_entity.id
_entity.type
_entity.pdbx_description
1 polymer ?
#
loop_
_entity_poly.entity_id
_entity_poly.type
_entity_poly.pdbx_seq_one_letter_code
_entity_poly.pdbx_strand_id
1 'polypeptide(L)'
;MTPSECFVDGTILTWVLGSYAQTHGASQGLFIDAETMSNLANTSALTAALDVMRRLRRVGPRSGNCAVFEDETYLEGRCLLSITTPTTFKAAYSPEKPARFAAMRGRMGMAPFPGSTRVLDRASGNLTDCDAARCPMARVYINDTVSDPLW
;
A
#
# COMPACT_ATOMS: atom_id res chain seq x y z
N MET A 1 -6.21 -20.00 8.49
CA MET A 1 -6.16 -18.69 9.18
C MET A 1 -4.70 -18.30 9.19
N THR A 2 -4.30 -17.15 8.64
CA THR A 2 -2.90 -16.71 8.80
C THR A 2 -2.61 -16.63 10.30
N PRO A 3 -1.47 -17.13 10.77
CA PRO A 3 -1.07 -16.94 12.16
C PRO A 3 -1.16 -15.47 12.55
N SER A 4 -1.62 -15.18 13.77
CA SER A 4 -1.67 -13.82 14.33
C SER A 4 -0.28 -13.18 14.51
N GLU A 5 0.78 -13.92 14.23
CA GLU A 5 2.18 -13.53 14.44
C GLU A 5 2.93 -13.20 13.14
N CYS A 6 2.24 -13.15 12.00
CA CYS A 6 2.87 -12.70 10.76
C CYS A 6 3.05 -11.15 10.80
N PHE A 7 4.28 -10.72 11.08
CA PHE A 7 4.71 -9.36 11.45
C PHE A 7 4.39 -8.22 10.46
N VAL A 8 3.92 -8.50 9.24
CA VAL A 8 3.88 -7.54 8.12
C VAL A 8 2.56 -6.80 7.95
N ASP A 9 1.46 -7.25 8.57
CA ASP A 9 0.15 -6.61 8.43
C ASP A 9 0.16 -5.15 8.94
N GLY A 10 1.00 -4.85 9.95
CA GLY A 10 1.20 -3.49 10.45
C GLY A 10 1.82 -2.55 9.41
N THR A 11 2.75 -3.04 8.58
CA THR A 11 3.38 -2.24 7.52
C THR A 11 2.41 -1.95 6.37
N ILE A 12 1.57 -2.92 6.01
CA ILE A 12 0.53 -2.66 5.00
C ILE A 12 -0.47 -1.64 5.53
N LEU A 13 -0.87 -1.76 6.81
CA LEU A 13 -1.76 -0.80 7.45
C LEU A 13 -1.18 0.63 7.42
N THR A 14 0.13 0.81 7.67
CA THR A 14 0.72 2.15 7.62
C THR A 14 0.71 2.75 6.21
N TRP A 15 0.92 1.95 5.17
CA TRP A 15 0.84 2.43 3.79
C TRP A 15 -0.60 2.80 3.40
N VAL A 16 -1.57 1.96 3.77
CA VAL A 16 -2.99 2.26 3.57
C VAL A 16 -3.39 3.52 4.33
N LEU A 17 -2.99 3.65 5.60
CA LEU A 17 -3.26 4.84 6.40
C LEU A 17 -2.61 6.09 5.81
N GLY A 18 -1.40 5.97 5.25
CA GLY A 18 -0.70 7.06 4.58
C GLY A 18 -1.50 7.65 3.44
N SER A 19 -2.21 6.80 2.68
CA SER A 19 -3.09 7.23 1.59
C SER A 19 -4.25 8.15 2.04
N TYR A 20 -4.64 8.08 3.31
CA TYR A 20 -5.66 8.95 3.91
C TYR A 20 -5.05 10.15 4.63
N ALA A 21 -3.92 9.99 5.33
CA ALA A 21 -3.42 10.96 6.30
C ALA A 21 -2.32 11.89 5.77
N GLN A 22 -1.59 11.52 4.71
CA GLN A 22 -0.39 12.24 4.24
C GLN A 22 -0.59 12.92 2.88
N THR A 23 -1.45 13.94 2.81
CA THR A 23 -1.72 14.71 1.58
C THR A 23 -0.59 15.62 1.12
N HIS A 24 0.36 15.92 2.02
CA HIS A 24 1.58 16.71 1.75
C HIS A 24 2.86 15.87 1.89
N GLY A 25 2.73 14.54 1.88
CA GLY A 25 3.85 13.62 1.85
C GLY A 25 4.56 13.52 3.19
N ALA A 26 5.90 13.44 3.14
CA ALA A 26 6.71 13.16 4.33
C ALA A 26 6.78 14.30 5.35
N SER A 27 6.29 15.51 5.02
CA SER A 27 6.17 16.61 5.99
C SER A 27 5.05 16.38 7.01
N GLN A 28 4.16 15.42 6.74
CA GLN A 28 3.03 15.08 7.61
C GLN A 28 3.28 13.79 8.37
N GLY A 29 2.97 13.78 9.66
CA GLY A 29 2.99 12.57 10.47
C GLY A 29 1.75 11.69 10.23
N LEU A 30 1.90 10.40 10.53
CA LEU A 30 0.91 9.36 10.26
C LEU A 30 0.00 9.07 11.47
N PHE A 31 0.61 8.69 12.59
CA PHE A 31 -0.08 8.41 13.86
C PHE A 31 -0.13 9.60 14.79
N ILE A 32 0.78 10.56 14.58
CA ILE A 32 0.94 11.76 15.37
C ILE A 32 1.01 12.93 14.39
N ASP A 33 0.32 14.02 14.69
CA ASP A 33 0.42 15.25 13.93
C ASP A 33 1.78 15.92 14.18
N ALA A 34 2.52 16.24 13.12
CA ALA A 34 3.89 16.74 13.24
C ALA A 34 3.97 18.16 13.84
N GLU A 35 2.89 18.94 13.75
CA GLU A 35 2.86 20.33 14.22
C GLU A 35 2.29 20.40 15.64
N THR A 36 1.20 19.69 15.90
CA THR A 36 0.43 19.77 17.16
C THR A 36 0.73 18.64 18.13
N MET A 37 1.43 17.59 17.69
CA MET A 37 1.64 16.35 18.44
C MET A 37 0.34 15.62 18.82
N SER A 38 -0.77 15.96 18.18
CA SER A 38 -2.07 15.33 18.42
C SER A 38 -2.08 13.88 17.92
N ASN A 39 -2.86 13.04 18.60
CA ASN A 39 -3.01 11.63 18.24
C ASN A 39 -3.95 11.47 17.04
N LEU A 40 -3.41 11.04 15.90
CA LEU A 40 -4.18 10.79 14.67
C LEU A 40 -4.71 9.36 14.57
N ALA A 41 -4.31 8.46 15.46
CA ALA A 41 -4.83 7.09 15.49
C ALA A 41 -6.33 7.05 15.86
N ASN A 42 -6.84 8.05 16.57
CA ASN A 42 -8.26 8.15 16.92
C ASN A 42 -9.05 9.02 15.92
N THR A 43 -8.87 8.77 14.63
CA THR A 43 -9.56 9.50 13.55
C THR A 43 -10.28 8.54 12.62
N SER A 44 -11.19 9.09 11.81
CA SER A 44 -11.89 8.33 10.77
C SER A 44 -10.96 7.71 9.72
N ALA A 45 -9.73 8.21 9.58
CA ALA A 45 -8.72 7.67 8.66
C ALA A 45 -8.26 6.27 9.06
N LEU A 46 -7.98 6.03 10.36
CA LEU A 46 -7.59 4.69 10.82
C LEU A 46 -8.75 3.69 10.66
N THR A 47 -9.97 4.12 10.94
CA THR A 47 -11.17 3.30 10.72
C THR A 47 -11.30 2.89 9.26
N ALA A 48 -11.15 3.83 8.32
CA ALA A 48 -11.19 3.54 6.88
C ALA A 48 -10.04 2.62 6.44
N ALA A 49 -8.83 2.83 6.95
CA ALA A 49 -7.68 1.97 6.64
C ALA A 49 -7.89 0.53 7.13
N LEU A 50 -8.42 0.36 8.35
CA LEU A 50 -8.77 -0.96 8.88
C LEU A 50 -9.88 -1.64 8.06
N ASP A 51 -10.84 -0.89 7.53
CA ASP A 51 -11.88 -1.44 6.64
C ASP A 51 -11.31 -1.91 5.31
N VAL A 52 -10.36 -1.18 4.72
CA VAL A 52 -9.62 -1.63 3.54
C VAL A 52 -8.87 -2.92 3.87
N MET A 53 -8.13 -2.97 4.99
CA MET A 53 -7.42 -4.17 5.42
C MET A 53 -8.38 -5.36 5.57
N ARG A 54 -9.53 -5.19 6.24
CA ARG A 54 -10.55 -6.24 6.37
C ARG A 54 -11.05 -6.75 5.02
N ARG A 55 -11.24 -5.86 4.04
CA ARG A 55 -11.66 -6.23 2.68
C ARG A 55 -10.55 -6.98 1.94
N LEU A 56 -9.32 -6.48 1.97
CA LEU A 56 -8.15 -7.15 1.37
C LEU A 56 -7.94 -8.54 1.96
N ARG A 57 -8.07 -8.70 3.28
CA ARG A 57 -7.96 -10.01 3.96
C ARG A 57 -9.01 -11.04 3.54
N ARG A 58 -10.14 -10.61 2.94
CA ARG A 58 -11.17 -11.52 2.41
C ARG A 58 -10.85 -12.04 1.01
N VAL A 59 -10.12 -11.24 0.21
CA VAL A 59 -9.86 -11.54 -1.21
C VAL A 59 -8.41 -11.93 -1.49
N GLY A 60 -7.49 -11.58 -0.58
CA GLY A 60 -6.08 -11.91 -0.68
C GLY A 60 -5.78 -13.38 -0.42
N PRO A 61 -4.58 -13.84 -0.81
CA PRO A 61 -4.14 -15.20 -0.55
C PRO A 61 -4.15 -15.46 0.96
N ARG A 62 -4.63 -16.65 1.34
CA ARG A 62 -4.65 -17.13 2.72
C ARG A 62 -3.47 -18.09 2.91
N SER A 63 -2.24 -17.60 2.88
CA SER A 63 -1.11 -18.47 3.23
C SER A 63 -1.01 -18.60 4.76
N GLY A 64 -0.32 -19.64 5.23
CA GLY A 64 -0.04 -19.84 6.65
C GLY A 64 1.45 -19.70 6.98
N ASN A 65 2.28 -19.31 6.00
CA ASN A 65 3.73 -19.42 6.09
C ASN A 65 4.42 -18.13 6.59
N CYS A 66 3.65 -17.08 6.92
CA CYS A 66 4.16 -15.76 7.31
C CYS A 66 5.19 -15.18 6.34
N ALA A 67 5.10 -15.51 5.05
CA ALA A 67 5.93 -14.86 4.04
C ALA A 67 5.69 -13.35 4.08
N VAL A 68 6.79 -12.59 4.00
CA VAL A 68 6.77 -11.13 3.93
C VAL A 68 5.89 -10.72 2.74
N PHE A 69 4.81 -9.99 3.01
CA PHE A 69 3.81 -9.53 2.03
C PHE A 69 3.20 -10.59 1.10
N GLU A 70 3.24 -11.87 1.46
CA GLU A 70 2.83 -12.95 0.55
C GLU A 70 3.64 -12.98 -0.77
N ASP A 71 4.87 -12.44 -0.74
CA ASP A 71 5.73 -12.25 -1.93
C ASP A 71 5.98 -13.56 -2.68
N GLU A 72 6.03 -14.70 -1.99
CA GLU A 72 6.17 -16.01 -2.64
C GLU A 72 5.00 -16.29 -3.60
N THR A 73 3.77 -15.99 -3.19
CA THR A 73 2.58 -16.23 -4.01
C THR A 73 2.61 -15.37 -5.28
N TYR A 74 3.10 -14.14 -5.15
CA TYR A 74 3.32 -13.25 -6.29
C TYR A 74 4.46 -13.76 -7.19
N LEU A 75 5.63 -14.10 -6.62
CA LEU A 75 6.79 -14.60 -7.35
C LEU A 75 6.54 -15.93 -8.07
N GLU A 76 5.65 -16.78 -7.54
CA GLU A 76 5.14 -17.99 -8.17
C GLU A 76 4.14 -17.72 -9.33
N GLY A 77 3.78 -16.46 -9.57
CA GLY A 77 2.82 -16.06 -10.61
C GLY A 77 1.35 -16.35 -10.25
N ARG A 78 1.04 -16.55 -8.96
CA ARG A 78 -0.32 -16.87 -8.50
C ARG A 78 -1.15 -15.62 -8.14
N CYS A 79 -0.51 -14.47 -8.01
CA CYS A 79 -1.16 -13.18 -7.80
C CYS A 79 -0.72 -12.18 -8.88
N LEU A 80 -1.68 -11.42 -9.43
CA LEU A 80 -1.41 -10.38 -10.42
C LEU A 80 -0.70 -9.16 -9.81
N LEU A 81 -1.09 -8.80 -8.59
CA LEU A 81 -0.58 -7.63 -7.86
C LEU A 81 -0.12 -8.06 -6.47
N SER A 82 0.95 -7.42 -5.99
CA SER A 82 1.43 -7.53 -4.60
C SER A 82 1.80 -6.15 -4.07
N ILE A 83 1.57 -5.95 -2.78
CA ILE A 83 2.10 -4.81 -2.03
C ILE A 83 3.46 -5.26 -1.51
N THR A 84 4.54 -4.82 -2.16
CA THR A 84 5.86 -5.43 -1.92
C THR A 84 6.96 -4.39 -1.72
N THR A 85 8.17 -4.85 -1.39
CA THR A 85 9.35 -4.00 -1.24
C THR A 85 10.37 -4.28 -2.36
N PRO A 86 11.41 -3.45 -2.52
CA PRO A 86 12.43 -3.67 -3.54
C PRO A 86 13.18 -5.02 -3.43
N THR A 87 13.13 -5.71 -2.29
CA THR A 87 13.78 -7.02 -2.12
C THR A 87 13.16 -8.11 -2.99
N THR A 88 11.91 -7.94 -3.42
CA THR A 88 11.17 -8.92 -4.23
C THR A 88 11.73 -9.02 -5.64
N PHE A 89 12.21 -7.89 -6.19
CA PHE A 89 13.01 -7.92 -7.42
C PHE A 89 14.24 -8.79 -7.24
N LYS A 90 15.03 -8.58 -6.19
CA LYS A 90 16.22 -9.42 -5.95
C LYS A 90 15.85 -10.89 -5.80
N ALA A 91 14.72 -11.21 -5.16
CA ALA A 91 14.26 -12.57 -4.99
C ALA A 91 13.90 -13.26 -6.33
N ALA A 92 13.32 -12.54 -7.30
CA ALA A 92 12.98 -13.09 -8.61
C ALA A 92 14.21 -13.47 -9.47
N TYR A 93 15.33 -12.76 -9.28
CA TYR A 93 16.54 -12.90 -10.10
C TYR A 93 17.69 -13.66 -9.42
N SER A 94 17.65 -13.84 -8.09
CA SER A 94 18.71 -14.57 -7.39
C SER A 94 18.73 -16.05 -7.77
N PRO A 95 19.91 -16.62 -8.10
CA PRO A 95 20.04 -18.05 -8.40
C PRO A 95 19.88 -18.94 -7.16
N GLU A 96 20.00 -18.38 -5.96
CA GLU A 96 19.84 -19.10 -4.68
C GLU A 96 18.37 -19.27 -4.28
N LYS A 97 17.45 -18.64 -5.00
CA LYS A 97 16.02 -18.68 -4.69
C LYS A 97 15.33 -19.86 -5.37
N PRO A 98 14.21 -20.35 -4.81
CA PRO A 98 13.45 -21.44 -5.39
C PRO A 98 13.14 -21.21 -6.88
N ALA A 99 13.36 -22.23 -7.72
CA ALA A 99 13.14 -22.13 -9.17
C ALA A 99 11.72 -21.65 -9.55
N ARG A 100 10.73 -21.96 -8.71
CA ARG A 100 9.33 -21.50 -8.85
C ARG A 100 9.18 -19.98 -8.90
N PHE A 101 10.12 -19.20 -8.34
CA PHE A 101 10.09 -17.73 -8.37
C PHE A 101 10.49 -17.15 -9.74
N ALA A 102 11.01 -17.97 -10.66
CA ALA A 102 11.34 -17.51 -12.01
C ALA A 102 10.11 -17.08 -12.82
N ALA A 103 8.89 -17.40 -12.39
CA ALA A 103 7.65 -17.04 -13.08
C ALA A 103 7.49 -15.52 -13.28
N MET A 104 8.00 -14.71 -12.35
CA MET A 104 7.96 -13.24 -12.43
C MET A 104 9.25 -12.59 -12.94
N ARG A 105 10.30 -13.38 -13.25
CA ARG A 105 11.56 -12.85 -13.78
C ARG A 105 11.32 -12.17 -15.14
N GLY A 106 11.74 -10.92 -15.27
CA GLY A 106 11.52 -10.11 -16.48
C GLY A 106 10.07 -9.65 -16.70
N ARG A 107 9.16 -9.89 -15.75
CA ARG A 107 7.71 -9.62 -15.89
C ARG A 107 7.14 -8.74 -14.78
N MET A 108 7.99 -8.15 -13.95
CA MET A 108 7.60 -7.29 -12.83
C MET A 108 7.58 -5.82 -13.26
N GLY A 109 6.46 -5.15 -13.03
CA GLY A 109 6.36 -3.69 -13.03
C GLY A 109 6.13 -3.17 -11.61
N MET A 110 6.41 -1.89 -11.37
CA MET A 110 6.12 -1.21 -10.10
C MET A 110 5.36 0.08 -10.34
N ALA A 111 4.50 0.38 -9.38
CA ALA A 111 3.82 1.66 -9.31
C ALA A 111 3.89 2.19 -7.87
N PRO A 112 3.76 3.51 -7.67
CA PRO A 112 3.52 4.08 -6.35
C PRO A 112 2.27 3.47 -5.70
N PHE A 113 2.25 3.44 -4.37
CA PHE A 113 1.07 3.00 -3.63
C PHE A 113 -0.13 3.89 -3.96
N PRO A 114 -1.33 3.34 -4.21
CA PRO A 114 -2.49 4.13 -4.60
C PRO A 114 -2.92 5.10 -3.50
N GLY A 115 -3.24 6.33 -3.88
CA GLY A 115 -3.86 7.33 -3.00
C GLY A 115 -5.35 7.08 -2.79
N SER A 116 -5.96 7.84 -1.87
CA SER A 116 -7.40 7.82 -1.62
C SER A 116 -8.08 9.08 -2.19
N THR A 117 -9.33 8.94 -2.64
CA THR A 117 -10.19 10.07 -3.04
C THR A 117 -10.77 10.84 -1.85
N ARG A 118 -10.67 10.27 -0.65
CA ARG A 118 -11.01 10.93 0.61
C ARG A 118 -9.81 10.95 1.55
N VAL A 119 -9.57 12.08 2.20
CA VAL A 119 -8.38 12.32 3.01
C VAL A 119 -8.76 12.92 4.35
N LEU A 120 -7.87 12.77 5.34
CA LEU A 120 -8.09 13.25 6.69
C LEU A 120 -8.06 14.78 6.72
N ASP A 121 -9.20 15.38 7.08
CA ASP A 121 -9.19 16.74 7.61
C ASP A 121 -8.72 16.70 9.07
N ARG A 122 -7.48 17.16 9.30
CA ARG A 122 -6.80 17.07 10.60
C ARG A 122 -7.52 17.86 11.69
N ALA A 123 -8.17 18.96 11.34
CA ALA A 123 -8.90 19.80 12.29
C ALA A 123 -10.16 19.10 12.84
N SER A 124 -10.93 18.44 11.98
CA SER A 124 -12.14 17.74 12.40
C SER A 124 -11.94 16.27 12.79
N GLY A 125 -10.81 15.66 12.41
CA GLY A 125 -10.58 14.21 12.56
C GLY A 125 -11.39 13.34 11.58
N ASN A 126 -12.08 13.97 10.63
CA ASN A 126 -12.99 13.32 9.68
C ASN A 126 -12.42 13.26 8.26
N LEU A 127 -12.82 12.25 7.49
CA LEU A 127 -12.48 12.16 6.08
C LEU A 127 -13.31 13.16 5.27
N THR A 128 -12.65 13.95 4.45
CA THR A 128 -13.24 14.86 3.48
C THR A 128 -12.79 14.51 2.07
N ASP A 129 -13.39 15.13 1.06
CA ASP A 129 -13.01 14.89 -0.33
C ASP A 129 -11.63 15.49 -0.63
N CYS A 130 -10.87 14.75 -1.43
CA CYS A 130 -9.55 15.15 -1.90
C CYS A 130 -9.69 16.06 -3.11
N ASP A 131 -9.40 17.35 -2.94
CA ASP A 131 -9.38 18.35 -4.01
C ASP A 131 -7.97 18.90 -4.23
N ALA A 132 -7.81 19.77 -5.24
CA ALA A 132 -6.50 20.34 -5.59
C ALA A 132 -5.85 21.15 -4.45
N ALA A 133 -6.64 21.71 -3.53
CA ALA A 133 -6.12 22.49 -2.41
C ALA A 133 -5.65 21.57 -1.27
N ARG A 134 -6.44 20.54 -0.95
CA ARG A 134 -6.15 19.58 0.12
C ARG A 134 -5.09 18.56 -0.28
N CYS A 135 -5.06 18.18 -1.55
CA CYS A 135 -4.21 17.15 -2.10
C CYS A 135 -3.38 17.65 -3.30
N PRO A 136 -2.49 18.64 -3.11
CA PRO A 136 -1.74 19.26 -4.19
C PRO A 136 -0.79 18.30 -4.91
N MET A 137 -0.48 17.16 -4.29
CA MET A 137 0.39 16.13 -4.87
C MET A 137 -0.38 14.97 -5.52
N ALA A 138 -1.72 14.99 -5.48
CA ALA A 138 -2.52 13.95 -6.10
C ALA A 138 -2.36 13.98 -7.62
N ARG A 139 -2.07 12.82 -8.20
CA ARG A 139 -2.09 12.61 -9.65
C ARG A 139 -3.23 11.67 -9.98
N VAL A 140 -4.17 12.17 -10.77
CA VAL A 140 -5.27 11.35 -11.27
C VAL A 140 -4.78 10.62 -12.50
N TYR A 141 -4.56 9.31 -12.38
CA TYR A 141 -4.34 8.44 -13.53
C TYR A 141 -5.71 8.07 -14.13
N ILE A 142 -6.33 9.02 -14.84
CA ILE A 142 -7.41 8.69 -15.78
C ILE A 142 -6.71 8.21 -17.06
N ASN A 143 -7.20 7.11 -17.59
CA ASN A 143 -6.74 6.56 -18.86
C ASN A 143 -7.23 7.47 -19.99
N ASP A 144 -6.67 8.67 -20.10
CA ASP A 144 -6.76 9.48 -21.31
C ASP A 144 -5.95 8.72 -22.36
N THR A 145 -6.68 8.16 -23.31
CA THR A 145 -6.18 7.33 -24.40
C THR A 145 -4.93 7.93 -25.07
N VAL A 146 -3.85 7.14 -25.11
CA VAL A 146 -2.71 7.26 -26.04
C VAL A 146 -1.93 8.58 -25.99
N SER A 147 -0.84 8.62 -25.21
CA SER A 147 0.50 9.01 -25.69
C SER A 147 1.46 9.18 -24.52
N ASP A 148 2.24 8.14 -24.21
CA ASP A 148 3.66 8.33 -23.98
C ASP A 148 4.41 7.03 -24.27
N PRO A 149 5.28 7.00 -25.30
CA PRO A 149 6.21 5.90 -25.50
C PRO A 149 7.40 6.13 -24.57
N LEU A 150 7.68 5.15 -23.72
CA LEU A 150 8.98 4.76 -23.15
C LEU A 150 8.77 4.08 -21.79
N TRP A 151 8.11 2.93 -21.84
CA TRP A 151 8.63 1.69 -21.29
C TRP A 151 8.45 0.61 -22.36
#